data_AF-A0A1G3UJ10-F1
#
_entry.id   AF-A0A1G3UJ10-F1
#
_cell.length_a   1.000
_cell.length_b   1.000
_cell.length_c   1.000
_cell.angle_alpha   90.00
_cell.angle_beta   90.00
_cell.angle_gamma   90.00
#
_symmetry.space_group_name_H-M   'P 1'
#
loop_
_entity.id
_entity.type
_entity.pdbx_description
1 polymer ?
#
loop_
_entity_poly.entity_id
_entity_poly.type
_entity_poly.pdbx_seq_one_letter_code
_entity_poly.pdbx_strand_id
1 'polypeptide(L)'
;MKRNITAKTFTPIYDSIEDRLRLVINYQDIQNRVDLMITRSFILDLIPSAEEFIAKYYGELDFEANTQSEIKERSTSKTDNVNLELLRTSEELLLEVNFSYNPNSKHTVLTLSSKNIVAKTELDSFMLQQIIQAIKSAIPYIKWGISHYF
;
A
#
# COMPACT_ATOMS: atom_id res chain seq x y z
N MET A 1 6.45 -13.54 20.05
CA MET A 1 7.49 -12.83 19.28
C MET A 1 6.89 -12.48 17.93
N LYS A 2 7.02 -11.24 17.44
CA LYS A 2 6.47 -10.87 16.12
C LYS A 2 7.33 -11.46 15.00
N ARG A 3 6.70 -11.94 13.93
CA ARG A 3 7.32 -12.40 12.70
C ARG A 3 7.75 -11.20 11.87
N ASN A 4 9.04 -11.11 11.52
CA ASN A 4 9.55 -10.07 10.63
C ASN A 4 9.61 -10.59 9.19
N ILE A 5 9.12 -9.82 8.23
CA ILE A 5 9.22 -10.13 6.80
C ILE A 5 9.71 -8.92 6.00
N THR A 6 10.37 -9.19 4.88
CA THR A 6 10.68 -8.15 3.88
C THR A 6 9.52 -8.08 2.88
N ALA A 7 8.90 -6.91 2.75
CA ALA A 7 7.83 -6.66 1.78
C ALA A 7 8.42 -6.30 0.41
N LYS A 8 8.01 -7.03 -0.61
CA LYS A 8 8.46 -6.86 -2.01
C LYS A 8 7.34 -6.45 -2.94
N THR A 9 6.14 -7.00 -2.73
CA THR A 9 4.94 -6.66 -3.51
C THR A 9 3.83 -6.18 -2.60
N PHE A 10 3.00 -5.28 -3.13
CA PHE A 10 1.88 -4.65 -2.44
C PHE A 10 0.66 -4.73 -3.36
N THR A 11 -0.38 -5.43 -2.92
CA THR A 11 -1.59 -5.63 -3.72
C THR A 11 -2.81 -5.25 -2.89
N PRO A 12 -3.28 -4.00 -3.00
CA PRO A 12 -4.47 -3.53 -2.31
C PRO A 12 -5.73 -4.04 -3.01
N ILE A 13 -6.69 -4.53 -2.23
CA ILE A 13 -7.97 -5.08 -2.67
C ILE A 13 -9.03 -4.56 -1.71
N TYR A 14 -10.09 -3.95 -2.24
CA TYR A 14 -11.19 -3.51 -1.39
C TYR A 14 -12.19 -4.65 -1.13
N ASP A 15 -12.45 -4.90 0.14
CA ASP A 15 -13.52 -5.79 0.60
C ASP A 15 -14.78 -4.98 0.88
N SER A 16 -15.77 -5.15 0.00
CA SER A 16 -17.05 -4.44 0.09
C SER A 16 -17.99 -4.95 1.18
N ILE A 17 -17.76 -6.14 1.72
CA ILE A 17 -18.58 -6.75 2.77
C ILE A 17 -18.15 -6.20 4.12
N GLU A 18 -16.85 -6.15 4.37
CA GLU A 18 -16.31 -5.64 5.64
C GLU A 18 -16.06 -4.13 5.66
N ASP A 19 -16.20 -3.43 4.54
CA ASP A 19 -15.87 -2.01 4.35
C ASP A 19 -14.40 -1.70 4.71
N ARG A 20 -13.49 -2.55 4.25
CA ARG A 20 -12.06 -2.52 4.57
C ARG A 20 -11.20 -2.71 3.34
N LEU A 21 -9.98 -2.21 3.38
CA LEU A 21 -8.98 -2.52 2.38
C LEU A 21 -8.10 -3.66 2.89
N ARG A 22 -7.89 -4.68 2.06
CA ARG A 22 -6.91 -5.73 2.28
C ARG A 22 -5.67 -5.43 1.45
N LEU A 23 -4.53 -5.30 2.12
CA LEU A 23 -3.22 -5.14 1.49
C LEU A 23 -2.49 -6.49 1.55
N VAL A 24 -2.45 -7.18 0.41
CA VAL A 24 -1.72 -8.45 0.27
C VAL A 24 -0.25 -8.15 -0.03
N ILE A 25 0.62 -8.55 0.89
CA ILE A 25 2.07 -8.42 0.76
C ILE A 25 2.65 -9.75 0.28
N ASN A 26 3.61 -9.68 -0.65
CA ASN A 26 4.34 -10.85 -1.16
C ASN A 26 3.43 -11.95 -1.73
N TYR A 27 2.40 -11.60 -2.50
CA TYR A 27 1.37 -12.57 -2.94
C TYR A 27 1.91 -13.82 -3.66
N GLN A 28 3.08 -13.74 -4.29
CA GLN A 28 3.75 -14.86 -5.00
C GLN A 28 4.58 -15.76 -4.08
N ASP A 29 4.95 -15.29 -2.89
CA ASP A 29 5.75 -16.05 -1.92
C ASP A 29 4.85 -16.50 -0.78
N ILE A 30 4.26 -17.70 -0.91
CA ILE A 30 3.31 -18.26 0.07
C ILE A 30 3.88 -18.27 1.48
N GLN A 31 5.18 -18.52 1.63
CA GLN A 31 5.78 -18.57 2.95
C GLN A 31 5.76 -17.19 3.58
N ASN A 32 6.13 -16.14 2.84
CA ASN A 32 6.21 -14.75 3.33
C ASN A 32 5.00 -13.87 2.97
N ARG A 33 3.93 -14.46 2.47
CA ARG A 33 2.66 -13.78 2.18
C ARG A 33 2.00 -13.33 3.48
N VAL A 34 1.49 -12.12 3.46
CA VAL A 34 0.73 -11.54 4.57
C VAL A 34 -0.44 -10.75 4.02
N ASP A 35 -1.63 -11.01 4.55
CA ASP A 35 -2.85 -10.28 4.21
C ASP A 35 -3.15 -9.30 5.36
N LEU A 36 -2.86 -8.00 5.14
CA LEU A 36 -3.11 -6.96 6.13
C LEU A 36 -4.47 -6.29 5.90
N MET A 37 -5.34 -6.30 6.89
CA MET A 37 -6.61 -5.57 6.87
C MET A 37 -6.40 -4.15 7.37
N ILE A 38 -6.90 -3.18 6.62
CA ILE A 38 -6.81 -1.76 6.90
C ILE A 38 -8.23 -1.20 6.96
N THR A 39 -8.61 -0.66 8.11
CA THR A 39 -9.92 -0.03 8.29
C THR A 39 -10.00 1.28 7.53
N ARG A 40 -11.21 1.66 7.14
CA ARG A 40 -11.49 2.97 6.54
C ARG A 40 -10.89 4.14 7.31
N SER A 41 -11.12 4.24 8.62
CA SER A 41 -10.58 5.32 9.44
C SER A 41 -9.06 5.41 9.35
N PHE A 42 -8.39 4.27 9.48
CA PHE A 42 -6.94 4.20 9.35
C PHE A 42 -6.45 4.66 7.96
N ILE A 43 -7.16 4.34 6.88
CA ILE A 43 -6.81 4.82 5.53
C ILE A 43 -6.97 6.34 5.42
N LEU A 44 -8.06 6.87 5.99
CA LEU A 44 -8.33 8.30 5.97
C LEU A 44 -7.26 9.11 6.71
N ASP A 45 -6.61 8.52 7.70
CA ASP A 45 -5.46 9.12 8.40
C ASP A 45 -4.13 8.84 7.67
N LEU A 46 -3.97 7.64 7.10
CA LEU A 46 -2.74 7.19 6.46
C LEU A 46 -2.41 7.96 5.19
N ILE A 47 -3.39 8.15 4.29
CA ILE A 47 -3.14 8.76 2.98
C ILE A 47 -2.62 10.20 3.12
N PRO A 48 -3.29 11.11 3.87
CA PRO A 48 -2.78 12.47 4.05
C PRO A 48 -1.41 12.50 4.73
N SER A 49 -1.20 11.64 5.73
CA SER A 49 0.09 11.54 6.44
C SER A 49 1.22 11.09 5.51
N ALA A 50 0.94 10.15 4.62
CA ALA A 50 1.91 9.67 3.63
C ALA A 50 2.21 10.74 2.58
N GLU A 51 1.20 11.47 2.11
CA GLU A 51 1.38 12.58 1.16
C GLU A 51 2.19 13.73 1.76
N GLU A 52 1.90 14.12 3.01
CA GLU A 52 2.69 15.13 3.73
C GLU A 52 4.15 14.68 3.88
N PHE A 53 4.38 13.41 4.22
CA PHE A 53 5.71 12.85 4.31
C PHE A 53 6.45 12.90 2.97
N ILE A 54 5.79 12.52 1.88
CA ILE A 54 6.41 12.54 0.55
C ILE A 54 6.71 13.99 0.13
N ALA A 55 5.76 14.92 0.31
CA ALA A 55 5.96 16.33 0.01
C ALA A 55 7.16 16.92 0.76
N LYS A 56 7.31 16.57 2.04
CA LYS A 56 8.40 17.03 2.91
C LYS A 56 9.79 16.58 2.45
N TYR A 57 9.94 15.32 2.03
CA TYR A 57 11.26 14.73 1.76
C TYR A 57 11.60 14.59 0.28
N TYR A 58 10.59 14.61 -0.59
CA TYR A 58 10.73 14.42 -2.04
C TYR A 58 10.19 15.59 -2.88
N GLY A 59 9.48 16.55 -2.29
CA GLY A 59 8.92 17.72 -2.96
C GLY A 59 7.47 17.54 -3.41
N GLU A 60 6.87 18.62 -3.93
CA GLU A 60 5.49 18.60 -4.45
C GLU A 60 5.35 17.57 -5.59
N LEU A 61 4.24 16.84 -5.52
CA LEU A 61 3.93 15.72 -6.38
C LEU A 61 3.02 16.18 -7.50
N ASP A 62 3.50 16.04 -8.73
CA ASP A 62 2.68 16.27 -9.93
C ASP A 62 1.88 14.99 -10.23
N PHE A 63 0.88 14.69 -9.40
CA PHE A 63 0.01 13.52 -9.59
C PHE A 63 -0.87 13.62 -10.84
N GLU A 64 -1.03 14.83 -11.41
CA GLU A 64 -1.96 15.09 -12.52
C GLU A 64 -1.35 14.79 -13.91
N ALA A 65 -0.03 14.73 -14.06
CA ALA A 65 0.61 14.63 -15.38
C ALA A 65 0.55 13.24 -16.04
N ASN A 66 0.24 12.17 -15.30
CA ASN A 66 0.29 10.79 -15.83
C ASN A 66 -1.08 10.14 -16.07
N THR A 67 -2.20 10.81 -15.75
CA THR A 67 -3.53 10.19 -15.88
C THR A 67 -4.09 10.23 -17.31
N GLN A 68 -3.47 10.95 -18.25
CA GLN A 68 -4.00 11.10 -19.62
C GLN A 68 -3.06 10.62 -20.75
N SER A 69 -1.84 10.16 -20.46
CA SER A 69 -0.83 9.91 -21.52
C SER A 69 -0.13 8.55 -21.52
N GLU A 70 -0.52 7.58 -20.68
CA GLU A 70 0.02 6.20 -20.75
C GLU A 70 -1.04 5.11 -20.45
N ILE A 71 -2.16 5.08 -21.20
CA ILE A 71 -2.98 3.84 -21.38
C ILE A 71 -2.36 2.97 -22.49
N LYS A 72 -1.03 2.95 -22.59
CA LYS A 72 -0.29 2.03 -23.47
C LYS A 72 0.65 1.22 -22.61
N GLU A 73 0.16 0.03 -22.24
CA GLU A 73 0.96 -1.18 -22.03
C GLU A 73 2.33 -0.97 -21.36
N ARG A 74 2.35 -0.50 -20.12
CA ARG A 74 3.44 -0.81 -19.20
C ARG A 74 2.91 -1.74 -18.14
N SER A 75 3.41 -2.96 -18.22
CA SER A 75 3.08 -4.13 -17.42
C SER A 75 3.08 -3.84 -15.91
N THR A 76 1.93 -3.46 -15.36
CA THR A 76 1.52 -4.04 -14.09
C THR A 76 1.47 -5.55 -14.35
N SER A 77 2.37 -6.31 -13.75
CA SER A 77 2.31 -7.77 -13.84
C SER A 77 0.88 -8.17 -13.50
N LYS A 78 0.13 -8.73 -14.45
CA LYS A 78 -1.28 -9.09 -14.27
C LYS A 78 -1.36 -9.95 -13.01
N THR A 79 -1.83 -9.36 -11.91
CA THR A 79 -1.99 -10.09 -10.66
C THR A 79 -3.05 -11.15 -10.90
N ASP A 80 -2.70 -12.40 -10.66
CA ASP A 80 -3.63 -13.51 -10.83
C ASP A 80 -4.60 -13.54 -9.64
N ASN A 81 -5.80 -13.02 -9.88
CA ASN A 81 -6.88 -12.96 -8.89
C ASN A 81 -7.28 -14.35 -8.37
N VAL A 82 -7.08 -15.43 -9.15
CA VAL A 82 -7.42 -16.78 -8.72
C VAL A 82 -6.45 -17.25 -7.64
N ASN A 83 -5.15 -17.01 -7.82
CA ASN A 83 -4.13 -17.34 -6.83
C ASN A 83 -4.20 -16.45 -5.58
N LEU A 84 -4.65 -15.20 -5.71
CA LEU A 84 -4.88 -14.32 -4.56
C LEU A 84 -5.90 -14.91 -3.59
N GLU A 85 -7.04 -15.43 -4.08
CA GLU A 85 -8.09 -15.98 -3.22
C GLU A 85 -7.78 -17.38 -2.70
N LEU A 86 -7.21 -18.26 -3.54
CA LEU A 86 -6.91 -19.64 -3.15
C LEU A 86 -5.83 -19.75 -2.07
N LEU A 87 -4.92 -18.78 -2.01
CA LEU A 87 -3.78 -18.77 -1.07
C LEU A 87 -3.98 -17.79 0.09
N ARG A 88 -5.23 -17.43 0.40
CA ARG A 88 -5.57 -16.52 1.51
C ARG A 88 -5.00 -17.06 2.82
N THR A 89 -4.18 -16.24 3.48
CA THR A 89 -3.60 -16.55 4.79
C THR A 89 -4.47 -15.98 5.91
N SER A 90 -4.12 -16.24 7.17
CA SER A 90 -4.79 -15.59 8.30
C SER A 90 -4.59 -14.08 8.21
N GLU A 91 -5.69 -13.34 8.13
CA GLU A 91 -5.67 -11.89 8.01
C GLU A 91 -5.27 -11.23 9.32
N GLU A 92 -4.44 -10.18 9.22
CA GLU A 92 -4.05 -9.38 10.39
C GLU A 92 -4.44 -7.93 10.23
N LEU A 93 -5.05 -7.37 11.27
CA LEU A 93 -5.33 -5.93 11.31
C LEU A 93 -4.01 -5.14 11.37
N LEU A 94 -3.83 -4.22 10.42
CA LEU A 94 -2.75 -3.24 10.43
C LEU A 94 -2.98 -2.27 11.60
N LEU A 95 -1.96 -2.10 12.44
CA LEU A 95 -2.03 -1.28 13.64
C LEU A 95 -1.18 -0.01 13.52
N GLU A 96 -0.07 -0.07 12.79
CA GLU A 96 0.89 1.02 12.73
C GLU A 96 1.63 1.03 11.40
N VAL A 97 1.82 2.22 10.84
CA VAL A 97 2.65 2.48 9.67
C VAL A 97 3.69 3.51 10.03
N ASN A 98 4.96 3.19 9.80
CA ASN A 98 6.07 4.11 10.02
C ASN A 98 6.82 4.36 8.71
N PHE A 99 7.04 5.64 8.44
CA PHE A 99 7.90 6.12 7.35
C PHE A 99 9.17 6.70 7.96
N SER A 100 10.33 6.17 7.59
CA SER A 100 11.63 6.67 8.05
C SER A 100 12.51 7.02 6.85
N TYR A 101 12.73 8.31 6.63
CA TYR A 101 13.60 8.80 5.55
C TYR A 101 15.08 8.71 5.95
N ASN A 102 15.91 8.14 5.09
CA ASN A 102 17.35 8.13 5.24
C ASN A 102 17.98 9.19 4.30
N PRO A 103 18.58 10.26 4.83
CA PRO A 103 19.16 11.33 4.01
C PRO A 103 20.38 10.87 3.20
N ASN A 104 21.05 9.81 3.61
CA ASN A 104 22.25 9.31 2.92
C ASN A 104 21.90 8.52 1.66
N SER A 105 20.94 7.60 1.76
CA SER A 105 20.47 6.81 0.60
C SER A 105 19.37 7.49 -0.19
N LYS A 106 18.72 8.52 0.37
CA LYS A 106 17.49 9.14 -0.14
C LYS A 106 16.31 8.17 -0.25
N HIS A 107 16.37 7.05 0.45
CA HIS A 107 15.31 6.07 0.51
C HIS A 107 14.48 6.22 1.78
N THR A 108 13.24 5.76 1.71
CA THR A 108 12.32 5.63 2.84
C THR A 108 12.20 4.18 3.24
N VAL A 109 12.39 3.91 4.52
CA VAL A 109 12.03 2.62 5.11
C VAL A 109 10.57 2.68 5.52
N LEU A 110 9.73 1.91 4.84
CA LEU A 110 8.33 1.70 5.17
C LEU A 110 8.22 0.48 6.09
N THR A 111 7.64 0.67 7.27
CA THR A 111 7.36 -0.42 8.22
C THR A 111 5.85 -0.50 8.47
N LEU A 112 5.27 -1.66 8.18
CA LEU A 112 3.87 -1.99 8.42
C LEU A 112 3.81 -2.99 9.58
N SER A 113 3.11 -2.66 10.66
CA SER A 113 3.06 -3.51 11.86
C SER A 113 1.64 -3.89 12.23
N SER A 114 1.45 -5.17 12.51
CA SER A 114 0.24 -5.74 13.07
C SER A 114 0.53 -6.34 14.45
N LYS A 115 -0.41 -7.13 14.98
CA LYS A 115 -0.24 -7.82 16.26
C LYS A 115 0.93 -8.81 16.22
N ASN A 116 1.02 -9.66 15.18
CA ASN A 116 2.04 -10.70 15.12
C ASN A 116 3.05 -10.50 14.01
N ILE A 117 2.88 -9.52 13.12
CA ILE A 117 3.73 -9.35 11.94
C ILE A 117 4.31 -7.93 11.90
N VAL A 118 5.56 -7.84 11.42
CA VAL A 118 6.20 -6.59 11.03
C VAL A 118 6.77 -6.78 9.63
N ALA A 119 6.20 -6.06 8.66
CA ALA A 119 6.66 -6.06 7.28
C ALA A 119 7.46 -4.78 7.00
N LYS A 120 8.66 -4.94 6.43
CA LYS A 120 9.58 -3.82 6.16
C LYS A 120 10.01 -3.81 4.71
N THR A 121 10.15 -2.62 4.13
CA THR A 121 10.75 -2.45 2.81
C THR A 121 11.50 -1.12 2.75
N GLU A 122 12.49 -1.05 1.87
CA GLU A 122 13.22 0.17 1.56
C GLU A 122 12.82 0.61 0.16
N LEU A 123 12.38 1.86 0.02
CA LEU A 123 11.75 2.38 -1.18
C LEU A 123 12.40 3.69 -1.57
N ASP A 124 12.60 3.89 -2.87
CA ASP A 124 12.84 5.22 -3.41
C ASP A 124 11.52 6.02 -3.48
N SER A 125 11.63 7.29 -3.89
CA SER A 125 10.48 8.19 -4.04
C SER A 125 9.41 7.62 -4.97
N PHE A 126 9.83 7.07 -6.10
CA PHE A 126 8.92 6.58 -7.13
C PHE A 126 8.12 5.37 -6.63
N MET A 127 8.80 4.38 -6.06
CA MET A 127 8.17 3.17 -5.54
C MET A 127 7.21 3.48 -4.38
N LEU A 128 7.59 4.41 -3.49
CA LEU A 128 6.74 4.86 -2.40
C LEU A 128 5.44 5.49 -2.96
N GLN A 129 5.55 6.40 -3.93
CA GLN A 129 4.40 7.01 -4.60
C GLN A 129 3.52 5.96 -5.28
N GLN A 130 4.10 5.00 -5.98
CA GLN A 130 3.34 3.92 -6.64
C GLN A 130 2.54 3.09 -5.63
N ILE A 131 3.11 2.80 -4.45
CA ILE A 131 2.41 2.08 -3.38
C ILE A 131 1.23 2.90 -2.85
N ILE A 132 1.44 4.19 -2.55
CA ILE A 132 0.36 5.06 -2.07
C ILE A 132 -0.73 5.18 -3.14
N GLN A 133 -0.36 5.41 -4.40
CA GLN A 133 -1.31 5.49 -5.52
C GLN A 133 -2.10 4.19 -5.69
N ALA A 134 -1.44 3.03 -5.60
CA ALA A 134 -2.10 1.73 -5.65
C ALA A 134 -3.14 1.61 -4.52
N ILE A 135 -2.77 1.98 -3.28
CA ILE A 135 -3.69 1.97 -2.13
C ILE A 135 -4.88 2.90 -2.41
N LYS A 136 -4.64 4.14 -2.85
CA LYS A 136 -5.69 5.12 -3.19
C LYS A 136 -6.64 4.58 -4.25
N SER A 137 -6.11 4.03 -5.34
CA SER A 137 -6.91 3.49 -6.45
C SER A 137 -7.86 2.36 -6.05
N ALA A 138 -7.54 1.64 -4.98
CA ALA A 138 -8.40 0.57 -4.47
C ALA A 138 -9.54 1.10 -3.58
N ILE A 139 -9.53 2.37 -3.18
CA ILE A 139 -10.55 2.95 -2.30
C ILE A 139 -11.86 3.21 -3.08
N PRO A 140 -13.03 2.80 -2.56
CA PRO A 140 -14.31 3.07 -3.20
C PRO A 140 -14.84 4.48 -2.89
N TYR A 141 -14.31 5.49 -3.58
CA TYR A 141 -14.58 6.92 -3.31
C TYR A 141 -16.06 7.27 -3.06
N ILE A 142 -16.96 6.81 -3.94
CA ILE A 142 -18.41 7.06 -3.84
C ILE A 142 -18.99 6.46 -2.55
N LYS A 143 -18.64 5.22 -2.22
CA LYS A 143 -19.17 4.53 -1.02
C LYS A 143 -18.64 5.17 0.26
N TRP A 144 -17.41 5.67 0.22
CA TRP A 144 -16.79 6.33 1.36
C TRP A 144 -17.11 7.83 1.42
N GLY A 145 -17.87 8.37 0.47
CA GLY A 145 -18.23 9.80 0.44
C GLY A 145 -17.02 10.72 0.38
N ILE A 146 -15.93 10.29 -0.26
CA ILE A 146 -14.69 11.05 -0.43
C ILE A 146 -14.52 11.48 -1.88
N SER A 147 -13.80 12.59 -2.08
CA SER A 147 -13.53 13.15 -3.41
C SER A 147 -12.59 12.24 -4.21
N HIS A 148 -12.66 12.28 -5.55
CA HIS A 148 -11.67 11.61 -6.42
C HIS A 148 -10.27 12.23 -6.30
N TYR A 149 -10.17 13.42 -5.72
CA TYR A 149 -8.92 14.11 -5.41
C TYR A 149 -8.42 13.84 -3.98
N PHE A 150 -9.11 12.98 -3.23
CA PHE A 150 -8.61 12.44 -1.96
C PHE A 150 -7.38 11.58 -2.23
#